data_AF-A0A820X883-F1
#
_entry.id   AF-A0A820X883-F1
#
_cell.length_a   1.000
_cell.length_b   1.000
_cell.length_c   1.000
_cell.angle_alpha   90.00
_cell.angle_beta   90.00
_cell.angle_gamma   90.00
#
_symmetry.space_group_name_H-M   'P 1'
#
loop_
_entity.id
_entity.type
_entity.pdbx_description
1 polymer ?
#
loop_
_entity_poly.entity_id
_entity_poly.type
_entity_poly.pdbx_seq_one_letter_code
_entity_poly.pdbx_strand_id
1 'polypeptide(L)'
;LTNDDIVQEITVTSTTPPTTSISQISAVKIPNSLILSATYDIVYSYHQAFIDADNNPATGYFVKSIGADFLVENSRYYDHKGNIGSDWLWQQINGTVTSSINNHQYVWQLPLASLKLSITSSSKIVFAGSKDDKESYSAVISVIINNS
;
A
#
# COMPACT_ATOMS: atom_id res chain seq x y z
N LEU A 1 -7.02 12.76 31.59
CA LEU A 1 -7.47 11.58 30.82
C LEU A 1 -8.88 11.85 30.36
N THR A 2 -9.10 12.25 29.11
CA THR A 2 -10.34 12.00 28.35
C THR A 2 -10.14 12.38 26.88
N ASN A 3 -10.32 11.39 26.02
CA ASN A 3 -10.90 11.43 24.67
C ASN A 3 -10.42 12.46 23.64
N ASP A 4 -9.13 12.49 23.30
CA ASP A 4 -8.68 13.21 22.10
C ASP A 4 -7.64 12.48 21.24
N ASP A 5 -7.55 11.15 21.36
CA ASP A 5 -6.99 10.35 20.26
C ASP A 5 -8.05 10.30 19.15
N ILE A 6 -8.14 11.40 18.40
CA ILE A 6 -8.95 11.49 17.19
C ILE A 6 -8.48 10.37 16.27
N VAL A 7 -9.27 9.29 16.21
CA VAL A 7 -9.19 8.32 15.12
C VAL A 7 -9.61 9.09 13.87
N GLN A 8 -8.63 9.66 13.16
CA GLN A 8 -8.91 10.27 11.87
C GLN A 8 -9.07 9.12 10.88
N GLU A 9 -10.26 8.52 10.85
CA GLU A 9 -10.67 7.59 9.80
C GLU A 9 -10.72 8.38 8.49
N ILE A 10 -9.60 8.45 7.78
CA ILE A 10 -9.58 8.90 6.40
C ILE A 10 -10.06 7.70 5.57
N THR A 11 -11.38 7.54 5.47
CA THR A 11 -11.97 6.59 4.52
C THR A 11 -11.84 7.19 3.11
N VAL A 12 -10.80 6.80 2.37
CA VAL A 12 -10.69 7.15 0.95
C VAL A 12 -11.56 6.20 0.14
N THR A 13 -12.80 6.60 -0.16
CA THR A 13 -13.65 5.88 -1.12
C THR A 13 -13.30 6.30 -2.54
N SER A 14 -12.68 5.40 -3.31
CA SER A 14 -12.59 5.52 -4.77
C SER A 14 -13.98 5.32 -5.39
N THR A 15 -14.48 6.28 -6.18
CA THR A 15 -15.82 6.26 -6.80
C THR A 15 -15.85 5.72 -8.23
N THR A 16 -14.79 5.08 -8.71
CA THR A 16 -14.78 4.47 -10.04
C THR A 16 -14.95 2.97 -9.87
N PRO A 17 -16.04 2.32 -10.33
CA PRO A 17 -16.17 0.87 -10.24
C PRO A 17 -15.07 0.27 -11.11
N PRO A 18 -14.04 -0.37 -10.54
CA PRO A 18 -13.03 -0.94 -11.39
C PRO A 18 -13.56 -2.32 -11.77
N THR A 19 -13.67 -2.61 -13.06
CA THR A 19 -13.84 -3.98 -13.58
C THR A 19 -12.58 -4.82 -13.36
N THR A 20 -11.81 -4.52 -12.31
CA THR A 20 -10.56 -5.16 -11.95
C THR A 20 -10.84 -6.21 -10.89
N SER A 21 -10.13 -7.32 -10.96
CA SER A 21 -10.14 -8.42 -9.99
C SER A 21 -9.60 -8.05 -8.59
N ILE A 22 -9.41 -6.75 -8.34
CA ILE A 22 -8.99 -6.17 -7.07
C ILE A 22 -9.93 -5.01 -6.77
N SER A 23 -10.62 -5.06 -5.64
CA SER A 23 -11.70 -4.13 -5.26
C SER A 23 -11.64 -3.82 -3.76
N GLN A 24 -12.57 -2.97 -3.26
CA GLN A 24 -12.67 -2.57 -1.85
C GLN A 24 -11.33 -2.16 -1.22
N ILE A 25 -10.54 -1.40 -1.97
CA ILE A 25 -9.21 -0.95 -1.56
C ILE A 25 -9.30 0.17 -0.54
N SER A 26 -8.43 0.15 0.47
CA SER A 26 -8.32 1.24 1.46
C SER A 26 -6.92 1.34 2.05
N ALA A 27 -6.61 2.54 2.55
CA ALA A 27 -5.41 2.79 3.31
C ALA A 27 -5.73 3.80 4.43
N VAL A 28 -5.55 3.38 5.68
CA VAL A 28 -5.96 4.11 6.87
C VAL A 28 -4.77 4.28 7.81
N LYS A 29 -4.44 5.52 8.15
CA LYS A 29 -3.44 5.83 9.17
C LYS A 29 -4.08 5.70 10.56
N ILE A 30 -3.46 4.90 11.41
CA ILE A 30 -3.65 4.90 12.87
C ILE A 30 -2.34 5.38 13.53
N PRO A 31 -2.30 5.76 14.82
CA PRO A 31 -1.17 6.50 15.41
C PRO A 31 0.22 5.95 15.09
N ASN A 32 0.39 4.63 15.10
CA ASN A 32 1.68 3.96 14.87
C ASN A 32 1.68 3.05 13.63
N SER A 33 0.60 3.00 12.86
CA SER A 33 0.51 2.07 11.74
C SER A 33 -0.27 2.61 10.55
N LEU A 34 0.09 2.12 9.38
CA LEU A 34 -0.72 2.24 8.17
C LEU A 34 -1.41 0.89 7.95
N ILE A 35 -2.74 0.91 7.92
CA ILE A 35 -3.58 -0.26 7.62
C ILE A 35 -3.93 -0.20 6.14
N LEU A 36 -3.49 -1.18 5.37
CA LEU A 36 -3.84 -1.34 3.97
C LEU A 36 -4.83 -2.48 3.84
N SER A 37 -5.84 -2.35 2.98
CA SER A 37 -6.69 -3.50 2.65
C SER A 37 -7.13 -3.51 1.19
N ALA A 38 -7.33 -4.71 0.66
CA ALA A 38 -7.86 -4.94 -0.68
C ALA A 38 -8.56 -6.30 -0.76
N THR A 39 -9.67 -6.37 -1.48
CA THR A 39 -10.38 -7.62 -1.82
C THR A 39 -9.90 -8.12 -3.17
N TYR A 40 -9.60 -9.42 -3.25
CA TYR A 40 -9.11 -10.09 -4.46
C TYR A 40 -10.14 -11.10 -4.97
N ASP A 41 -10.78 -10.80 -6.09
CA ASP A 41 -11.90 -11.57 -6.63
C ASP A 41 -11.46 -12.84 -7.39
N ILE A 42 -10.15 -13.02 -7.58
CA ILE A 42 -9.54 -14.23 -8.13
C ILE A 42 -8.34 -14.65 -7.28
N VAL A 43 -7.92 -15.91 -7.43
CA VAL A 43 -6.79 -16.48 -6.68
C VAL A 43 -5.45 -16.01 -7.26
N TYR A 44 -4.66 -15.34 -6.42
CA TYR A 44 -3.28 -14.95 -6.70
C TYR A 44 -2.27 -15.71 -5.83
N SER A 45 -1.06 -15.87 -6.35
CA SER A 45 0.08 -16.42 -5.60
C SER A 45 0.71 -15.35 -4.70
N TYR A 46 0.65 -14.09 -5.14
CA TYR A 46 1.18 -12.94 -4.41
C TYR A 46 0.14 -11.83 -4.33
N HIS A 47 -0.04 -11.32 -3.11
CA HIS A 47 -0.89 -10.17 -2.81
C HIS A 47 0.03 -9.02 -2.41
N GLN A 48 -0.02 -7.94 -3.16
CA GLN A 48 0.97 -6.89 -3.11
C GLN A 48 0.34 -5.52 -2.87
N ALA A 49 1.04 -4.67 -2.15
CA ALA A 49 0.79 -3.24 -2.10
C ALA A 49 2.09 -2.48 -2.36
N PHE A 50 2.09 -1.66 -3.41
CA PHE A 50 3.19 -0.77 -3.77
C PHE A 50 2.89 0.62 -3.21
N ILE A 51 3.86 1.21 -2.52
CA ILE A 51 3.70 2.46 -1.79
C ILE A 51 4.75 3.45 -2.30
N ASP A 52 4.28 4.53 -2.90
CA ASP A 52 5.04 5.74 -3.22
C ASP A 52 4.92 6.67 -2.01
N ALA A 53 5.96 6.62 -1.16
CA ALA A 53 5.97 7.24 0.15
C ALA A 53 6.30 8.73 0.04
N ASP A 54 7.19 9.10 -0.88
CA ASP A 54 7.63 10.48 -1.10
C ASP A 54 6.76 11.28 -2.08
N ASN A 55 5.79 10.63 -2.73
CA ASN A 55 4.90 11.17 -3.77
C ASN A 55 5.64 11.64 -5.01
N ASN A 56 6.75 10.98 -5.35
CA ASN A 56 7.56 11.30 -6.49
C ASN A 56 7.59 10.14 -7.49
N PRO A 57 6.85 10.22 -8.62
CA PRO A 57 6.86 9.16 -9.62
C PRO A 57 8.20 9.01 -10.36
N ALA A 58 9.17 9.90 -10.13
CA ALA A 58 10.50 9.84 -10.70
C ALA A 58 11.54 9.14 -9.78
N THR A 59 11.10 8.51 -8.69
CA THR A 59 11.92 7.65 -7.82
C THR A 59 11.31 6.25 -7.71
N GLY A 60 12.07 5.29 -7.17
CA GLY A 60 11.56 3.96 -6.83
C GLY A 60 11.18 3.08 -8.03
N TYR A 61 10.35 2.06 -7.77
CA TYR A 61 9.84 1.14 -8.77
C TYR A 61 8.65 1.73 -9.52
N PHE A 62 8.79 1.92 -10.83
CA PHE A 62 7.73 2.49 -11.65
C PHE A 62 6.63 1.45 -11.91
N VAL A 63 5.47 1.68 -11.31
CA VAL A 63 4.28 0.84 -11.44
C VAL A 63 3.04 1.69 -11.63
N LYS A 64 2.28 1.40 -12.70
CA LYS A 64 1.14 2.21 -13.16
C LYS A 64 1.50 3.67 -13.43
N SER A 65 1.49 4.51 -12.40
CA SER A 65 1.80 5.94 -12.45
C SER A 65 2.48 6.45 -11.16
N ILE A 66 3.02 5.53 -10.36
CA ILE A 66 3.68 5.84 -9.09
C ILE A 66 5.13 5.34 -9.10
N GLY A 67 5.95 5.98 -8.28
CA GLY A 67 7.33 5.58 -8.00
C GLY A 67 7.38 4.87 -6.65
N ALA A 68 7.22 3.55 -6.64
CA ALA A 68 7.05 2.83 -5.38
C ALA A 68 8.39 2.67 -4.64
N ASP A 69 8.46 3.25 -3.44
CA ASP A 69 9.58 3.13 -2.51
C ASP A 69 9.53 1.83 -1.71
N PHE A 70 8.31 1.37 -1.41
CA PHE A 70 8.08 0.19 -0.58
C PHE A 70 7.12 -0.79 -1.25
N LEU A 71 7.35 -2.07 -0.96
CA LEU A 71 6.48 -3.16 -1.35
C LEU A 71 6.11 -3.96 -0.10
N VAL A 72 4.84 -4.24 0.06
CA VAL A 72 4.36 -5.33 0.91
C VAL A 72 3.93 -6.46 0.02
N GLU A 73 4.41 -7.67 0.28
CA GLU A 73 4.00 -8.86 -0.44
C GLU A 73 3.66 -9.97 0.56
N ASN A 74 2.40 -10.43 0.54
CA ASN A 74 1.87 -11.41 1.46
C ASN A 74 2.09 -11.00 2.94
N SER A 75 3.14 -11.50 3.60
CA SER A 75 3.50 -11.12 4.99
C SER A 75 4.92 -10.55 5.10
N ARG A 76 5.47 -10.08 3.98
CA ARG A 76 6.84 -9.57 3.87
C ARG A 76 6.82 -8.11 3.43
N TYR A 77 7.85 -7.37 3.85
CA TYR A 77 7.97 -5.95 3.64
C TYR A 77 9.34 -5.62 3.10
N TYR A 78 9.39 -4.76 2.09
CA TYR A 78 10.56 -4.51 1.27
C TYR A 78 10.74 -3.03 1.01
N ASP A 79 11.99 -2.62 0.85
CA ASP A 79 12.37 -1.34 0.29
C ASP A 79 13.01 -1.49 -1.08
N HIS A 80 12.73 -0.54 -1.98
CA HIS A 80 13.34 -0.52 -3.30
C HIS A 80 14.79 -0.05 -3.22
N LYS A 81 15.68 -0.72 -3.95
CA LYS A 81 17.12 -0.43 -3.97
C LYS A 81 17.61 0.18 -5.28
N GLY A 82 16.74 0.36 -6.25
CA GLY A 82 17.03 1.13 -7.45
C GLY A 82 16.85 2.64 -7.19
N ASN A 83 17.25 3.44 -8.18
CA ASN A 83 16.99 4.88 -8.16
C ASN A 83 15.63 5.20 -8.81
N ILE A 84 15.41 4.70 -10.02
CA ILE A 84 14.16 4.79 -10.79
C ILE A 84 14.13 3.63 -11.79
N GLY A 85 12.96 3.04 -12.03
CA GLY A 85 12.74 2.15 -13.18
C GLY A 85 11.82 0.98 -12.88
N SER A 86 11.70 0.04 -13.82
CA SER A 86 10.88 -1.17 -13.68
C SER A 86 11.68 -2.40 -13.25
N ASP A 87 12.90 -2.21 -12.76
CA ASP A 87 13.73 -3.31 -12.26
C ASP A 87 13.24 -3.79 -10.90
N TRP A 88 13.07 -5.11 -10.78
CA TRP A 88 12.61 -5.78 -9.55
C TRP A 88 13.73 -5.89 -8.51
N LEU A 89 14.11 -4.75 -7.93
CA LEU A 89 15.22 -4.60 -6.98
C LEU A 89 14.68 -4.33 -5.57
N TRP A 90 14.07 -5.35 -4.97
CA TRP A 90 13.50 -5.30 -3.62
C TRP A 90 14.39 -5.97 -2.59
N GLN A 91 14.67 -5.28 -1.50
CA GLN A 91 15.35 -5.86 -0.35
C GLN A 91 14.37 -5.96 0.82
N GLN A 92 14.26 -7.15 1.40
CA GLN A 92 13.39 -7.35 2.56
C GLN A 92 13.95 -6.57 3.76
N ILE A 93 13.08 -5.83 4.43
CA ILE A 93 13.41 -5.07 5.64
C ILE A 93 12.75 -5.69 6.87
N ASN A 94 13.36 -5.45 8.04
CA ASN A 94 12.82 -5.93 9.31
C ASN A 94 11.59 -5.09 9.67
N GLY A 95 10.43 -5.76 9.75
CA GLY A 95 9.17 -5.18 10.16
C GLY A 95 8.12 -6.25 10.29
N THR A 96 7.30 -6.17 11.33
CA THR A 96 6.14 -7.07 11.46
C THR A 96 5.04 -6.54 10.57
N VAL A 97 4.78 -7.23 9.47
CA VAL A 97 3.53 -7.09 8.73
C VAL A 97 2.57 -8.12 9.29
N THR A 98 1.58 -7.65 10.03
CA THR A 98 0.44 -8.52 10.36
C THR A 98 -0.44 -8.58 9.12
N SER A 99 -0.67 -9.80 8.61
CA SER A 99 -1.66 -10.03 7.56
C SER A 99 -2.84 -10.82 8.11
N SER A 100 -4.05 -10.44 7.72
CA SER A 100 -5.26 -11.23 7.97
C SER A 100 -6.05 -11.36 6.69
N ILE A 101 -6.68 -12.53 6.50
CA ILE A 101 -7.52 -12.81 5.34
C ILE A 101 -8.94 -13.06 5.84
N ASN A 102 -9.90 -12.26 5.38
CA ASN A 102 -11.32 -12.47 5.64
C ASN A 102 -12.08 -12.40 4.31
N ASN A 103 -12.68 -13.52 3.87
CA ASN A 103 -13.45 -13.58 2.62
C ASN A 103 -12.73 -12.91 1.42
N HIS A 104 -11.47 -13.28 1.16
CA HIS A 104 -10.60 -12.73 0.10
C HIS A 104 -10.12 -11.28 0.29
N GLN A 105 -10.49 -10.64 1.40
CA GLN A 105 -9.91 -9.36 1.79
C GLN A 105 -8.58 -9.61 2.51
N TYR A 106 -7.51 -9.10 1.93
CA TYR A 106 -6.21 -9.01 2.58
C TYR A 106 -6.12 -7.69 3.32
N VAL A 107 -5.66 -7.75 4.57
CA VAL A 107 -5.37 -6.58 5.40
C VAL A 107 -3.92 -6.65 5.83
N TRP A 108 -3.16 -5.57 5.65
CA TRP A 108 -1.79 -5.41 6.11
C TRP A 108 -1.69 -4.29 7.12
N GLN A 109 -1.01 -4.55 8.23
CA GLN A 109 -0.61 -3.52 9.18
C GLN A 109 0.88 -3.25 9.06
N LEU A 110 1.26 -2.01 8.75
CA LEU A 110 2.64 -1.57 8.56
C LEU A 110 3.05 -0.56 9.64
N PRO A 111 4.27 -0.65 10.20
CA PRO A 111 4.74 0.34 11.17
C PRO A 111 5.08 1.68 10.49
N LEU A 112 4.43 2.77 10.90
CA LEU A 112 4.63 4.10 10.30
C LEU A 112 6.09 4.57 10.42
N ALA A 113 6.76 4.27 11.53
CA ALA A 113 8.16 4.66 11.75
C ALA A 113 9.14 4.07 10.72
N SER A 114 8.75 3.00 10.02
CA SER A 114 9.56 2.38 8.96
C SER A 114 9.28 2.98 7.58
N LEU A 115 8.15 3.68 7.43
CA LEU A 115 7.72 4.28 6.18
C LEU A 115 8.21 5.73 6.13
N LYS A 116 8.82 6.12 5.02
CA LYS A 116 9.24 7.51 4.77
C LYS A 116 8.10 8.34 4.21
N LEU A 117 6.90 8.21 4.79
CA LEU A 117 5.72 8.86 4.24
C LEU A 117 5.92 10.38 4.26
N SER A 118 5.59 11.01 3.13
CA SER A 118 5.53 12.46 3.01
C SER A 118 4.48 12.99 3.98
N ILE A 119 4.91 13.75 4.98
CA ILE A 119 4.00 14.45 5.92
C ILE A 119 3.51 15.79 5.35
N THR A 120 4.07 16.23 4.22
CA THR A 120 3.74 17.49 3.54
C THR A 120 2.94 17.29 2.27
N SER A 121 2.74 16.04 1.82
CA SER A 121 1.95 15.70 0.63
C SER A 121 1.26 14.35 0.79
N SER A 122 0.37 13.99 -0.15
CA SER A 122 -0.27 12.67 -0.13
C SER A 122 0.68 11.59 -0.64
N SER A 123 0.88 10.50 0.09
CA SER A 123 1.49 9.28 -0.46
C SER A 123 0.52 8.57 -1.40
N LYS A 124 1.02 7.78 -2.36
CA LYS A 124 0.20 7.02 -3.30
C LYS A 124 0.39 5.52 -3.15
N ILE A 125 -0.68 4.77 -3.38
CA ILE A 125 -0.68 3.32 -3.20
C ILE A 125 -1.39 2.66 -4.38
N VAL A 126 -0.84 1.55 -4.85
CA VAL A 126 -1.53 0.63 -5.76
C VAL A 126 -1.44 -0.79 -5.24
N PHE A 127 -2.56 -1.50 -5.25
CA PHE A 127 -2.64 -2.91 -4.91
C PHE A 127 -2.45 -3.74 -6.17
N ALA A 128 -1.75 -4.85 -6.03
CA ALA A 128 -1.57 -5.80 -7.11
C ALA A 128 -1.78 -7.24 -6.64
N GLY A 129 -2.14 -8.09 -7.59
CA GLY A 129 -2.21 -9.53 -7.43
C GLY A 129 -1.47 -10.17 -8.59
N SER A 130 -0.57 -11.12 -8.31
CA SER A 130 0.17 -11.82 -9.36
C SER A 130 0.13 -13.34 -9.26
N LYS A 131 0.06 -13.99 -10.42
CA LYS A 131 0.06 -15.46 -10.60
C LYS A 131 0.46 -15.82 -12.03
N ASP A 132 1.40 -16.75 -12.19
CA ASP A 132 1.79 -17.34 -13.49
C ASP A 132 1.96 -16.26 -14.60
N ASP A 133 2.81 -15.28 -14.35
CA ASP A 133 3.10 -14.10 -15.21
C ASP A 133 1.95 -13.10 -15.43
N LYS A 134 0.79 -13.34 -14.81
CA LYS A 134 -0.34 -12.39 -14.85
C LYS A 134 -0.25 -11.46 -13.65
N GLU A 135 -0.36 -10.17 -13.93
CA GLU A 135 -0.48 -9.13 -12.93
C GLU A 135 -1.81 -8.42 -13.10
N SER A 136 -2.46 -8.12 -11.99
CA SER A 136 -3.63 -7.26 -11.94
C SER A 136 -3.35 -6.13 -10.97
N TYR A 137 -3.87 -4.95 -11.29
CA TYR A 137 -3.64 -3.74 -10.51
C TYR A 137 -4.98 -3.08 -10.17
N SER A 138 -5.09 -2.57 -8.95
CA SER A 138 -6.20 -1.70 -8.56
C SER A 138 -6.07 -0.31 -9.20
N ALA A 139 -7.05 0.55 -8.94
CA ALA A 139 -6.84 1.99 -9.05
C ALA A 139 -5.74 2.46 -8.08
N VAL A 140 -5.07 3.57 -8.42
CA VAL A 140 -4.14 4.26 -7.51
C VAL A 140 -4.96 5.07 -6.51
N ILE A 141 -4.68 4.95 -5.22
CA ILE A 141 -5.30 5.76 -4.16
C ILE A 141 -4.26 6.69 -3.53
N SER A 142 -4.73 7.85 -3.05
CA SER A 142 -3.92 8.82 -2.32
C SER A 142 -4.24 8.75 -0.82
N VAL A 143 -3.21 8.80 0.02
CA VAL A 143 -3.32 8.86 1.48
C VAL A 143 -2.69 10.14 1.97
N ILE A 144 -3.46 10.96 2.68
CA ILE A 144 -2.94 12.15 3.35
C ILE A 144 -2.56 11.76 4.77
N ILE A 145 -1.29 11.93 5.14
CA ILE A 145 -0.82 11.72 6.51
C ILE A 145 -0.83 13.08 7.21
N ASN A 146 -1.96 13.43 7.83
CA ASN A 146 -1.98 14.61 8.70
C ASN A 146 -1.24 14.29 10.01
N ASN A 147 -0.37 15.20 10.44
CA ASN A 147 0.10 15.22 11.82
C ASN A 147 -1.05 15.77 12.67
N SER A 148 -1.58 14.93 13.55
CA SER A 148 -2.46 15.37 14.63
C SER A 148 -1.70 16.25 15.61
#